data_AF-A6JF95-F1
#
_entry.id   AF-A6JF95-F1
#
_cell.length_a   1.000
_cell.length_b   1.000
_cell.length_c   1.000
_cell.angle_alpha   90.00
_cell.angle_beta   90.00
_cell.angle_gamma   90.00
#
_symmetry.space_group_name_H-M   'P 1'
#
loop_
_entity.id
_entity.type
_entity.pdbx_description
1 polymer ?
#
loop_
_entity_poly.entity_id
_entity_poly.type
_entity_poly.pdbx_seq_one_letter_code
_entity_poly.pdbx_strand_id
1 'polypeptide(L)'
;MKIPISISSEPCIRLKGTNGFVHVEFIPRGNLKNLYFNLFININSIELPKRKEIVCHGYDDDYSFCRALKGEAVNTAIPFSFDGILFPKGHHRCVAEAIAGDTEEKLFCLNFTIIHHHNVN
;
A
#
# COMPACT_ATOMS: atom_id res chain seq x y z
N MET A 1 -5.67 -6.48 -20.90
CA MET A 1 -6.12 -5.43 -19.98
C MET A 1 -4.91 -4.75 -19.40
N LYS A 2 -4.69 -3.44 -19.64
CA LYS A 2 -3.68 -2.68 -18.89
C LYS A 2 -4.21 -2.51 -17.47
N ILE A 3 -3.44 -2.94 -16.48
CA ILE A 3 -3.78 -2.72 -15.08
C ILE A 3 -3.76 -1.19 -14.86
N PRO A 4 -4.82 -0.57 -14.31
CA PRO A 4 -4.92 0.89 -14.17
C PRO A 4 -4.02 1.47 -13.06
N ILE A 5 -3.28 0.62 -12.37
CA ILE A 5 -2.32 0.96 -11.32
C ILE A 5 -1.11 0.04 -11.46
N SER A 6 0.08 0.63 -11.47
CA SER A 6 1.35 -0.07 -11.44
C SER A 6 1.98 0.11 -10.07
N ILE A 7 2.40 -1.00 -9.45
CA ILE A 7 3.08 -1.00 -8.16
C ILE A 7 4.27 -1.94 -8.28
N SER A 8 5.47 -1.42 -8.04
CA SER A 8 6.68 -2.21 -7.95
C SER A 8 7.50 -1.78 -6.73
N SER A 9 8.34 -2.67 -6.21
CA SER A 9 9.25 -2.35 -5.13
C SER A 9 10.69 -2.65 -5.54
N GLU A 10 11.60 -1.74 -5.24
CA GLU A 10 13.03 -1.90 -5.47
C GLU A 10 13.81 -1.63 -4.17
N PRO A 11 14.45 -2.65 -3.57
CA PRO A 11 14.42 -4.07 -3.93
C PRO A 11 13.06 -4.74 -3.60
N CYS A 12 12.90 -6.00 -4.03
CA CYS A 12 11.74 -6.81 -3.64
C CYS A 12 11.68 -7.00 -2.12
N ILE A 13 10.50 -6.81 -1.53
CA ILE A 13 10.29 -6.85 -0.08
C ILE A 13 10.61 -8.24 0.49
N ARG A 14 11.52 -8.28 1.47
CA ARG A 14 11.82 -9.47 2.27
C ARG A 14 11.23 -9.30 3.67
N LEU A 15 10.47 -10.29 4.13
CA LEU A 15 9.82 -10.26 5.45
C LEU A 15 10.81 -10.31 6.63
N LYS A 16 12.08 -10.64 6.39
CA LYS A 16 13.19 -10.53 7.37
C LYS A 16 13.63 -9.07 7.62
N GLY A 17 13.11 -8.12 6.86
CA GLY A 17 13.48 -6.72 6.89
C GLY A 17 14.03 -6.28 5.53
N THR A 18 13.59 -5.11 5.06
CA THR A 18 13.99 -4.54 3.76
C THR A 18 13.74 -3.05 3.76
N ASN A 19 14.70 -2.32 3.22
CA ASN A 19 14.58 -0.90 2.95
C ASN A 19 14.67 -0.69 1.44
N GLY A 20 13.89 0.23 0.91
CA GLY A 20 13.80 0.42 -0.53
C GLY A 20 12.80 1.49 -0.91
N PHE A 21 12.38 1.44 -2.18
CA PHE A 21 11.37 2.33 -2.73
C PHE A 21 10.21 1.51 -3.29
N VAL A 22 8.98 1.96 -3.03
CA VAL A 22 7.80 1.51 -3.76
C VAL A 22 7.50 2.52 -4.85
N HIS A 23 7.56 2.09 -6.09
CA HIS A 23 7.13 2.90 -7.23
C HIS A 23 5.64 2.67 -7.47
N VAL A 24 4.90 3.77 -7.54
CA VAL A 24 3.46 3.75 -7.78
C VAL A 24 3.15 4.65 -8.95
N GLU A 25 2.49 4.08 -9.96
CA GLU A 25 2.00 4.83 -11.12
C GLU A 25 0.51 4.55 -11.31
N PHE A 26 -0.31 5.59 -11.20
CA PHE A 26 -1.76 5.49 -11.43
C PHE A 26 -2.39 6.84 -11.71
N ILE A 27 -3.61 6.81 -12.25
CA ILE A 27 -4.46 8.00 -12.39
C ILE A 27 -5.62 7.86 -11.39
N PRO A 28 -5.70 8.69 -10.35
CA PRO A 28 -6.69 8.57 -9.30
C PRO A 28 -8.07 8.97 -9.82
N ARG A 29 -9.10 8.26 -9.36
CA ARG A 29 -10.51 8.52 -9.71
C ARG A 29 -11.18 9.57 -8.83
N GLY A 30 -10.49 10.02 -7.78
CA GLY A 30 -10.88 11.05 -6.84
C GLY A 30 -9.66 11.84 -6.36
N ASN A 31 -9.86 12.84 -5.52
CA ASN A 31 -8.76 13.63 -4.95
C ASN A 31 -8.01 12.80 -3.90
N LEU A 32 -6.69 12.92 -3.84
CA LEU A 32 -5.85 12.17 -2.88
C LEU A 32 -5.68 12.85 -1.53
N LYS A 33 -6.28 14.04 -1.34
CA LYS A 33 -6.37 14.69 -0.03
C LYS A 33 -6.98 13.73 1.00
N ASN A 34 -6.42 13.70 2.21
CA ASN A 34 -6.91 12.85 3.31
C ASN A 34 -6.89 11.34 3.00
N LEU A 35 -6.01 10.89 2.10
CA LEU A 35 -5.83 9.47 1.79
C LEU A 35 -5.46 8.65 3.03
N TYR A 36 -6.21 7.58 3.25
CA TYR A 36 -5.89 6.56 4.21
C TYR A 36 -6.18 5.17 3.66
N PHE A 37 -5.52 4.16 4.23
CA PHE A 37 -5.71 2.76 3.91
C PHE A 37 -6.35 2.02 5.06
N ASN A 38 -7.39 1.26 4.76
CA ASN A 38 -7.85 0.19 5.64
C ASN A 38 -7.17 -1.11 5.22
N LEU A 39 -6.40 -1.70 6.14
CA LEU A 39 -5.67 -2.94 5.92
C LEU A 39 -6.39 -4.09 6.63
N PHE A 40 -6.75 -5.11 5.86
CA PHE A 40 -7.30 -6.37 6.35
C PHE A 40 -6.28 -7.47 6.09
N ILE A 41 -5.58 -7.85 7.15
CA ILE A 41 -4.47 -8.80 7.07
C ILE A 41 -4.96 -10.16 7.57
N ASN A 42 -4.70 -11.20 6.77
CA ASN A 42 -4.91 -12.58 7.12
C ASN A 42 -3.57 -13.31 7.09
N ILE A 43 -3.20 -13.93 8.21
CA ILE A 43 -1.97 -14.71 8.36
C ILE A 43 -2.36 -16.16 8.60
N ASN A 44 -2.10 -17.04 7.62
CA ASN A 44 -2.43 -18.47 7.71
C ASN A 44 -3.85 -18.74 8.22
N SER A 45 -4.85 -18.06 7.63
CA SER A 45 -6.27 -18.14 8.00
C SER A 45 -6.66 -17.43 9.31
N ILE A 46 -5.74 -16.76 10.01
CA ILE A 46 -6.04 -15.91 11.16
C ILE A 46 -6.24 -14.48 10.66
N GLU A 47 -7.43 -13.92 10.90
CA GLU A 47 -7.73 -12.52 10.61
C GLU A 47 -7.20 -11.62 11.73
N LEU A 48 -6.37 -10.65 11.37
CA LEU A 48 -5.94 -9.61 12.29
C LEU A 48 -6.98 -8.48 12.36
N PRO A 49 -7.05 -7.75 13.48
CA PRO A 49 -7.85 -6.55 13.57
C PRO A 49 -7.53 -5.58 12.44
N LYS A 50 -8.58 -4.97 11.87
CA LYS A 50 -8.47 -3.94 10.85
C LYS A 50 -7.50 -2.84 11.32
N ARG A 51 -6.51 -2.51 10.49
CA ARG A 51 -5.61 -1.37 10.71
C ARG A 51 -5.99 -0.22 9.79
N LYS A 52 -5.96 0.99 10.32
CA LYS A 52 -6.16 2.22 9.54
C LYS A 52 -4.82 2.95 9.50
N GLU A 53 -4.23 3.05 8.32
CA GLU A 53 -2.97 3.76 8.09
C GLU A 53 -3.27 5.05 7.33
N ILE A 54 -3.02 6.20 7.94
CA ILE A 54 -3.22 7.50 7.30
C ILE A 54 -1.95 7.81 6.50
N VAL A 55 -2.11 8.16 5.22
CA VAL A 55 -0.99 8.48 4.30
C VAL A 55 -0.94 9.96 3.97
N CYS A 56 -2.11 10.60 3.87
CA CYS A 56 -2.22 12.05 3.73
C CYS A 56 -3.11 12.61 4.86
N HIS A 57 -2.59 13.54 5.64
CA HIS A 57 -3.23 14.36 6.67
C HIS A 57 -3.85 15.65 6.08
N GLY A 58 -3.62 15.94 4.80
CA GLY A 58 -4.14 17.12 4.12
C GLY A 58 -3.50 17.36 2.76
N TYR A 59 -3.52 18.62 2.31
CA TYR A 59 -2.83 19.06 1.07
C TYR A 59 -1.34 19.33 1.30
N ASP A 60 -0.95 19.74 2.50
CA ASP A 60 0.42 20.13 2.83
C ASP A 60 1.03 19.06 3.71
N ASP A 61 1.37 17.94 3.08
CA ASP A 61 1.87 16.74 3.76
C ASP A 61 3.18 16.27 3.14
N ASP A 62 3.83 15.33 3.82
CA ASP A 62 5.16 14.79 3.50
C ASP A 62 5.27 14.27 2.06
N TYR A 63 4.16 13.79 1.50
CA TYR A 63 4.10 13.28 0.15
C TYR A 63 3.47 14.26 -0.84
N SER A 64 4.22 14.60 -1.88
CA SER A 64 3.74 15.50 -2.96
C SER A 64 2.46 15.02 -3.65
N PHE A 65 2.24 13.70 -3.72
CA PHE A 65 1.03 13.13 -4.33
C PHE A 65 -0.24 13.38 -3.52
N CYS A 66 -0.17 13.82 -2.26
CA CYS A 66 -1.35 14.17 -1.47
C CYS A 66 -2.13 15.36 -2.05
N ARG A 67 -1.48 16.17 -2.89
CA ARG A 67 -2.09 17.29 -3.62
C ARG A 67 -2.76 16.88 -4.92
N ALA A 68 -2.54 15.64 -5.39
CA ALA A 68 -3.03 15.21 -6.68
C ALA A 68 -4.56 15.19 -6.73
N LEU A 69 -5.08 15.80 -7.79
CA LEU A 69 -6.51 15.87 -8.08
C LEU A 69 -6.95 14.70 -8.96
N LYS A 70 -8.27 14.48 -8.98
CA LYS A 70 -8.89 13.49 -9.86
C LYS A 70 -8.42 13.68 -11.31
N GLY A 71 -7.90 12.60 -11.90
CA GLY A 71 -7.44 12.59 -13.29
C GLY A 71 -5.98 13.00 -13.50
N GLU A 72 -5.26 13.47 -12.48
CA GLU A 72 -3.83 13.80 -12.59
C GLU A 72 -2.95 12.54 -12.52
N ALA A 73 -1.93 12.46 -13.36
CA ALA A 73 -1.02 11.31 -13.34
C ALA A 73 -0.15 11.35 -12.08
N VAL A 74 -0.25 10.33 -11.24
CA VAL A 74 0.63 10.12 -10.09
C VAL A 74 1.72 9.14 -10.51
N ASN A 75 2.97 9.59 -10.47
CA ASN A 75 4.15 8.77 -10.67
C ASN A 75 5.16 9.16 -9.59
N THR A 76 5.34 8.31 -8.59
CA THR A 76 6.19 8.61 -7.44
C THR A 76 6.93 7.37 -6.93
N ALA A 77 8.03 7.61 -6.23
CA ALA A 77 8.80 6.61 -5.50
C ALA A 77 8.71 6.92 -4.00
N ILE A 78 8.11 6.01 -3.24
CA ILE A 78 7.87 6.16 -1.81
C ILE A 78 8.94 5.35 -1.07
N PRO A 79 9.82 5.97 -0.27
CA PRO A 79 10.77 5.22 0.54
C PRO A 79 10.03 4.40 1.59
N PHE A 80 10.47 3.16 1.80
CA PHE A 80 9.98 2.32 2.89
C PHE A 80 11.16 1.73 3.67
N SER A 81 10.93 1.53 4.96
CA SER A 81 11.84 0.83 5.86
C SER A 81 11.02 -0.14 6.69
N PHE A 82 11.45 -1.39 6.73
CA PHE A 82 10.81 -2.41 7.54
C PHE A 82 11.88 -3.24 8.24
N ASP A 83 11.87 -3.23 9.57
CA ASP A 83 12.89 -3.88 10.39
C ASP A 83 12.73 -5.40 10.52
N GLY A 84 11.72 -5.97 9.86
CA GLY A 84 11.42 -7.39 9.96
C GLY A 84 10.53 -7.69 11.16
N ILE A 85 9.56 -8.57 10.94
CA ILE A 85 8.80 -9.22 12.01
C ILE A 85 8.91 -10.72 11.74
N LEU A 86 8.96 -11.53 12.80
CA LEU A 86 8.87 -12.99 12.68
C LEU A 86 7.50 -13.37 12.09
N PHE A 87 7.40 -13.35 10.75
CA PHE A 87 6.21 -13.80 10.05
C PHE A 87 6.22 -15.33 9.96
N PRO A 88 5.12 -16.00 10.33
CA PRO A 88 5.05 -17.44 10.16
C PRO A 88 5.15 -17.79 8.68
N LYS A 89 5.65 -18.99 8.41
CA LYS A 89 5.67 -19.54 7.05
C LYS A 89 4.24 -19.69 6.52
N GLY A 90 4.07 -19.56 5.21
CA GLY A 90 2.79 -19.85 4.54
C GLY A 90 2.24 -18.68 3.74
N HIS A 91 0.92 -18.67 3.60
CA HIS A 91 0.19 -17.73 2.76
C HIS A 91 -0.39 -16.63 3.63
N HIS A 92 0.01 -15.41 3.34
CA HIS A 92 -0.52 -14.21 3.94
C HIS A 92 -1.30 -13.44 2.87
N ARG A 93 -2.46 -12.91 3.26
CA ARG A 93 -3.27 -12.06 2.40
C ARG A 93 -3.39 -10.70 3.05
N CYS A 94 -3.20 -9.64 2.29
CA CYS A 94 -3.42 -8.27 2.74
C CYS A 94 -4.36 -7.60 1.74
N VAL A 95 -5.57 -7.28 2.18
CA VAL A 95 -6.48 -6.44 1.40
C VAL A 95 -6.26 -5.00 1.84
N ALA A 96 -5.82 -4.16 0.91
CA ALA A 96 -5.61 -2.73 1.11
C ALA A 96 -6.73 -1.96 0.40
N GLU A 97 -7.59 -1.32 1.18
CA GLU A 97 -8.63 -0.42 0.67
C GLU A 97 -8.15 1.03 0.80
N ALA A 98 -7.99 1.70 -0.34
CA ALA A 98 -7.65 3.12 -0.40
C ALA A 98 -8.93 3.96 -0.34
N ILE A 99 -8.98 4.89 0.60
CA ILE A 99 -10.09 5.83 0.78
C ILE A 99 -9.51 7.23 0.86
N ALA A 100 -10.08 8.18 0.12
CA ALA A 100 -9.61 9.56 0.10
C ALA A 100 -10.74 10.56 -0.19
N GLY A 101 -10.40 11.84 -0.15
CA GLY A 101 -11.31 12.94 -0.39
C GLY A 101 -12.15 13.29 0.84
N ASP A 102 -12.84 14.43 0.76
CA ASP A 102 -13.67 14.93 1.86
C ASP A 102 -14.96 14.09 2.05
N THR A 103 -15.37 13.35 1.02
CA THR A 103 -16.52 12.43 1.04
C THR A 103 -16.15 11.00 1.43
N GLU A 104 -14.88 10.73 1.77
CA GLU A 104 -14.33 9.39 2.07
C GLU A 104 -14.69 8.34 1.00
N GLU A 105 -14.41 8.65 -0.26
CA GLU A 105 -14.69 7.75 -1.38
C GLU A 105 -13.60 6.67 -1.52
N LYS A 106 -14.03 5.43 -1.80
CA LYS A 106 -13.13 4.32 -2.11
C LYS A 106 -12.49 4.55 -3.48
N LEU A 107 -11.17 4.74 -3.52
CA LEU A 107 -10.40 4.91 -4.74
C LEU A 107 -10.14 3.58 -5.43
N PHE A 108 -9.65 2.59 -4.68
CA PHE A 108 -9.36 1.25 -5.15
C PHE A 108 -9.28 0.26 -3.98
N CYS A 109 -9.32 -1.03 -4.32
CA CYS A 109 -9.13 -2.13 -3.38
C CYS A 109 -8.19 -3.16 -4.03
N LEU A 110 -7.05 -3.40 -3.38
CA LEU A 110 -6.03 -4.33 -3.86
C LEU A 110 -5.90 -5.50 -2.91
N ASN A 111 -5.86 -6.70 -3.46
CA ASN A 111 -5.68 -7.93 -2.71
C ASN A 111 -4.27 -8.47 -2.97
N PHE A 112 -3.37 -8.24 -2.02
CA PHE A 112 -2.00 -8.71 -2.07
C PHE A 112 -1.92 -10.10 -1.46
N THR A 113 -1.25 -11.00 -2.17
CA THR A 113 -0.87 -12.31 -1.65
C THR A 113 0.64 -12.33 -1.44
N ILE A 114 1.06 -12.63 -0.22
CA ILE A 114 2.46 -12.72 0.16
C ILE A 114 2.72 -14.18 0.54
N ILE A 115 3.62 -14.83 -0.18
CA ILE A 115 3.99 -16.22 0.08
C ILE A 115 5.35 -16.20 0.78
N HIS A 116 5.35 -16.53 2.08
CA HIS A 116 6.57 -16.63 2.85
C HIS A 116 7.10 -18.06 2.79
N HIS A 117 8.11 -18.28 1.95
CA HIS A 117 8.80 -19.55 1.83
C HIS A 117 9.80 -19.75 2.98
N HIS A 118 9.85 -20.99 3.50
CA HIS A 118 10.94 -21.45 4.35
C HIS A 118 12.18 -21.58 3.46
N ASN A 119 13.02 -20.54 3.43
CA ASN A 119 14.41 -20.50 2.97
C ASN A 119 14.69 -19.25 2.17
N VAL A 120 15.46 -18.35 2.77
CA VAL A 120 16.76 -18.00 2.17
C VAL A 120 17.74 -18.09 3.33
N ASN A 121 18.61 -19.09 3.30
CA ASN A 121 19.80 -19.17 4.14
C ASN A 121 20.59 -17.87 4.03
#